data_AF-A0A941X8G2-F1
#
_entry.id   AF-A0A941X8G2-F1
#
_cell.length_a   1.000
_cell.length_b   1.000
_cell.length_c   1.000
_cell.angle_alpha   90.00
_cell.angle_beta   90.00
_cell.angle_gamma   90.00
#
_symmetry.space_group_name_H-M   'P 1'
#
loop_
_entity.id
_entity.type
_entity.pdbx_description
1 polymer ?
#
loop_
_entity_poly.entity_id
_entity_poly.type
_entity_poly.pdbx_seq_one_letter_code
_entity_poly.pdbx_strand_id
1 'polypeptide(L)'
;VTPVQANIIYANEADVLNVAMFGMTAKQWREANPELTGNIRDYATINELICLSNMENLNAVFIEQGMPQSKRLVRLNQIAIHQMSILESGNNYSRKLLK
;
A
#
# COMPACT_ATOMS: atom_id res chain seq x y z
N VAL A 1 0.38 10.30 -3.03
CA VAL A 1 -0.65 10.78 -2.08
C VAL A 1 -0.69 12.31 -2.09
N THR A 2 -1.86 12.91 -2.23
CA THR A 2 -2.01 14.38 -2.21
C THR A 2 -2.06 14.92 -0.77
N PRO A 3 -1.80 16.22 -0.54
CA PRO A 3 -1.97 16.83 0.78
C PRO A 3 -3.40 16.67 1.33
N VAL A 4 -4.40 16.68 0.46
CA VAL A 4 -5.79 16.45 0.84
C VAL A 4 -5.97 15.02 1.35
N GLN A 5 -5.51 14.02 0.59
CA GLN A 5 -5.56 12.61 1.02
C GLN A 5 -4.81 12.37 2.33
N ALA A 6 -3.64 12.99 2.51
CA ALA A 6 -2.88 12.86 3.74
C ALA A 6 -3.63 13.38 4.98
N ASN A 7 -4.54 14.35 4.83
CA ASN A 7 -5.29 14.95 5.92
C ASN A 7 -6.69 14.34 6.14
N ILE A 8 -7.07 13.33 5.34
CA ILE A 8 -8.30 12.57 5.59
C ILE A 8 -8.06 11.63 6.76
N ILE A 9 -9.02 11.57 7.68
CA ILE A 9 -9.09 10.53 8.70
C ILE A 9 -9.79 9.33 8.08
N TYR A 10 -9.06 8.24 7.90
CA TYR A 10 -9.58 7.01 7.33
C TYR A 10 -10.26 6.17 8.41
N ALA A 11 -11.36 5.52 8.04
CA ALA A 11 -12.20 4.76 8.96
C ALA A 11 -11.51 3.51 9.52
N ASN A 12 -10.56 2.93 8.78
CA ASN A 12 -9.82 1.75 9.18
C ASN A 12 -8.40 1.75 8.58
N GLU A 13 -7.52 0.92 9.15
CA GLU A 13 -6.13 0.80 8.71
C GLU A 13 -5.98 0.15 7.33
N ALA A 14 -6.95 -0.66 6.89
CA ALA A 14 -6.94 -1.24 5.55
C ALA A 14 -7.11 -0.15 4.46
N ASP A 15 -7.91 0.87 4.70
CA ASP A 15 -8.06 2.02 3.80
C ASP A 15 -6.80 2.88 3.76
N VAL A 16 -6.08 3.03 4.88
CA VAL A 16 -4.76 3.70 4.89
C VAL A 16 -3.79 2.97 3.95
N LEU A 17 -3.73 1.65 4.04
CA LEU A 17 -2.87 0.82 3.19
C LEU A 17 -3.32 0.86 1.72
N ASN A 18 -4.62 0.79 1.45
CA ASN A 18 -5.16 0.86 0.09
C ASN A 18 -4.88 2.21 -0.56
N VAL A 19 -5.00 3.32 0.19
CA VAL A 19 -4.66 4.65 -0.34
C VAL A 19 -3.15 4.80 -0.51
N ALA A 20 -2.35 4.23 0.40
CA ALA A 20 -0.89 4.26 0.27
C ALA A 20 -0.42 3.52 -1.00
N MET A 21 -1.06 2.39 -1.35
CA MET A 21 -0.69 1.55 -2.48
C MET A 21 -1.33 2.00 -3.79
N PHE A 22 -2.64 2.17 -3.80
CA PHE A 22 -3.48 2.32 -4.99
C PHE A 22 -4.09 3.71 -5.14
N GLY A 23 -3.90 4.59 -4.15
CA GLY A 23 -4.43 5.95 -4.18
C GLY A 23 -5.96 6.06 -3.96
N MET A 24 -6.63 4.96 -3.61
CA MET A 24 -8.08 4.92 -3.39
C MET A 24 -8.47 4.02 -2.22
N THR A 25 -9.64 4.29 -1.63
CA THR A 25 -10.23 3.46 -0.56
C THR A 25 -10.94 2.24 -1.15
N ALA A 26 -11.27 1.26 -0.30
CA ALA A 26 -12.05 0.10 -0.72
C ALA A 26 -13.42 0.50 -1.29
N LYS A 27 -14.04 1.53 -0.70
CA LYS A 27 -15.32 2.09 -1.18
C LYS A 27 -15.18 2.70 -2.57
N GLN A 28 -14.18 3.57 -2.78
CA GLN A 28 -13.92 4.20 -4.07
C GLN A 28 -13.65 3.16 -5.16
N TRP A 29 -12.89 2.11 -4.82
CA TRP A 29 -12.65 1.00 -5.75
C TRP A 29 -13.94 0.28 -6.12
N ARG A 30 -14.83 0.00 -5.15
CA ARG A 30 -16.10 -0.67 -5.42
C ARG A 30 -17.04 0.19 -6.27
N GLU A 31 -17.10 1.49 -6.00
CA GLU A 31 -17.89 2.44 -6.80
C GLU A 31 -17.38 2.55 -8.24
N ALA A 32 -16.06 2.48 -8.45
CA ALA A 32 -15.46 2.48 -9.77
C ALA A 32 -15.58 1.14 -10.52
N ASN A 33 -15.83 0.03 -9.81
CA ASN A 33 -15.87 -1.33 -10.36
C ASN A 33 -17.17 -2.07 -9.96
N PRO A 34 -18.35 -1.59 -10.38
CA PRO A 34 -19.63 -2.16 -9.93
C PRO A 34 -19.88 -3.60 -10.39
N GLU A 35 -19.30 -3.98 -11.54
CA GLU A 35 -19.47 -5.31 -12.14
C GLU A 35 -18.45 -6.35 -11.65
N LEU A 36 -17.44 -5.92 -10.87
CA LEU A 36 -16.41 -6.82 -10.37
C LEU A 36 -16.80 -7.38 -9.00
N THR A 37 -16.65 -8.70 -8.86
CA THR A 37 -16.84 -9.41 -7.59
C THR A 37 -15.57 -9.37 -6.75
N GLY A 38 -15.66 -9.16 -5.45
CA GLY A 38 -14.49 -9.14 -4.55
C GLY A 38 -14.02 -7.73 -4.22
N ASN A 39 -12.73 -7.56 -3.95
CA ASN A 39 -12.12 -6.32 -3.48
C ASN A 39 -10.82 -5.99 -4.24
N ILE A 40 -10.31 -4.77 -4.09
CA ILE A 40 -9.12 -4.28 -4.81
C ILE A 40 -7.91 -5.22 -4.73
N ARG A 41 -7.71 -5.92 -3.62
CA ARG A 41 -6.57 -6.84 -3.43
C ARG A 41 -6.70 -8.13 -4.24
N ASP A 42 -7.93 -8.55 -4.56
CA ASP A 42 -8.19 -9.72 -5.42
C ASP A 42 -7.74 -9.48 -6.87
N TYR A 43 -7.58 -8.20 -7.23
CA TYR A 43 -7.16 -7.74 -8.56
C TYR A 43 -5.74 -7.16 -8.57
N ALA A 44 -5.02 -7.25 -7.44
CA ALA A 44 -3.63 -6.80 -7.35
C ALA A 44 -2.67 -7.84 -7.92
N THR A 45 -1.59 -7.38 -8.52
CA THR A 45 -0.48 -8.21 -8.98
C THR A 45 0.29 -8.81 -7.79
N ILE A 46 1.06 -9.88 -8.04
CA ILE A 46 1.87 -10.53 -7.01
C ILE A 46 2.84 -9.54 -6.35
N ASN A 47 3.46 -8.64 -7.13
CA ASN A 47 4.38 -7.63 -6.61
C ASN A 47 3.67 -6.65 -5.68
N GLU A 48 2.46 -6.21 -6.04
CA GLU A 48 1.65 -5.33 -5.22
C GLU A 48 1.21 -6.01 -3.91
N LEU A 49 0.86 -7.31 -3.96
CA LEU A 49 0.53 -8.10 -2.77
C LEU A 49 1.74 -8.28 -1.83
N ILE A 50 2.94 -8.50 -2.38
CA ILE A 50 4.18 -8.55 -1.60
C ILE A 50 4.42 -7.20 -0.91
N CYS A 51 4.27 -6.11 -1.65
CA CYS A 51 4.41 -4.75 -1.13
C CYS A 51 3.40 -4.47 -0.01
N LEU A 52 2.14 -4.85 -0.19
CA LEU A 52 1.09 -4.73 0.83
C LEU A 52 1.43 -5.50 2.10
N SER A 53 1.87 -6.76 1.98
CA SER A 53 2.24 -7.60 3.12
C SER A 53 3.37 -6.96 3.95
N ASN A 54 4.35 -6.34 3.29
CA ASN A 54 5.40 -5.61 3.99
C ASN A 54 4.86 -4.32 4.65
N MET A 55 4.03 -3.57 3.93
CA MET A 55 3.43 -2.35 4.46
C MET A 55 2.53 -2.61 5.67
N GLU A 56 1.82 -3.74 5.73
CA GLU A 56 1.03 -4.14 6.91
C GLU A 56 1.90 -4.27 8.16
N ASN A 57 3.05 -4.93 8.04
CA ASN A 57 4.02 -5.05 9.13
C ASN A 57 4.59 -3.68 9.54
N LEU A 58 5.00 -2.86 8.57
CA LEU A 58 5.53 -1.52 8.85
C LEU A 58 4.49 -0.60 9.48
N ASN A 59 3.24 -0.71 9.05
CA ASN A 59 2.15 0.08 9.61
C ASN A 59 1.91 -0.26 11.08
N ALA A 60 1.96 -1.55 11.45
CA ALA A 60 1.88 -1.97 12.85
C ALA A 60 2.99 -1.33 13.70
N VAL A 61 4.25 -1.38 13.21
CA VAL A 61 5.39 -0.74 13.88
C VAL A 61 5.19 0.78 14.02
N PHE A 62 4.67 1.45 12.98
CA PHE A 62 4.41 2.89 13.06
C PHE A 62 3.30 3.25 14.04
N ILE A 63 2.28 2.39 14.18
CA ILE A 63 1.23 2.55 15.19
C ILE A 63 1.82 2.42 16.60
N GLU A 64 2.65 1.41 16.85
CA GLU A 64 3.35 1.22 18.13
C GLU A 64 4.24 2.41 18.50
N GLN A 65 4.86 3.04 17.50
CA GLN A 65 5.66 4.25 17.67
C GLN A 65 4.83 5.53 17.87
N GLY A 66 3.50 5.45 17.89
CA GLY A 66 2.60 6.59 18.05
C GLY A 66 2.61 7.55 16.85
N MET A 67 2.98 7.09 15.66
CA MET A 67 3.03 7.94 14.47
C MET A 67 1.61 8.33 14.01
N PRO A 68 1.31 9.63 13.80
CA PRO A 68 0.00 10.06 13.32
C PRO A 68 -0.36 9.43 11.97
N GLN A 69 -1.64 9.08 11.77
CA GLN A 69 -2.13 8.38 10.58
C GLN A 69 -1.76 9.11 9.27
N SER A 70 -1.86 10.44 9.24
CA SER A 70 -1.47 11.27 8.10
C SER A 70 0.00 11.10 7.71
N LYS A 71 0.89 11.08 8.71
CA LYS A 71 2.33 10.87 8.53
C LYS A 71 2.63 9.42 8.11
N ARG A 72 1.92 8.44 8.69
CA ARG A 72 2.01 7.03 8.29
C ARG A 72 1.64 6.84 6.84
N LEU A 73 0.52 7.41 6.38
CA LEU A 73 0.08 7.30 5.00
C LEU A 73 1.13 7.79 4.00
N VAL A 74 1.69 8.99 4.25
CA VAL A 74 2.76 9.53 3.38
C VAL A 74 3.99 8.63 3.40
N ARG A 75 4.39 8.13 4.58
CA ARG A 75 5.56 7.26 4.71
C ARG A 75 5.35 5.91 4.02
N LEU A 76 4.19 5.29 4.18
CA LEU A 76 3.82 4.03 3.53
C LEU A 76 3.78 4.19 2.01
N ASN A 77 3.22 5.28 1.48
CA ASN A 77 3.22 5.54 0.04
C ASN A 77 4.64 5.68 -0.53
N GLN A 78 5.55 6.37 0.17
CA GLN A 78 6.95 6.44 -0.24
C GLN A 78 7.61 5.05 -0.30
N ILE A 79 7.33 4.22 0.70
CA ILE A 79 7.86 2.85 0.78
C ILE A 79 7.27 1.99 -0.33
N ALA A 80 5.97 2.13 -0.63
CA ALA A 80 5.30 1.42 -1.71
C ALA A 80 5.94 1.72 -3.07
N ILE A 81 6.10 3.00 -3.39
CA ILE A 81 6.74 3.47 -4.64
C ILE A 81 8.15 2.88 -4.76
N HIS A 82 8.93 2.92 -3.69
CA HIS A 82 10.29 2.41 -3.69
C HIS A 82 10.33 0.88 -3.90
N GLN A 83 9.47 0.12 -3.22
CA GLN A 83 9.40 -1.33 -3.35
C GLN A 83 8.94 -1.76 -4.74
N MET A 84 7.90 -1.11 -5.28
CA MET A 84 7.42 -1.38 -6.63
C MET A 84 8.50 -1.11 -7.67
N SER A 85 9.22 0.01 -7.55
CA SER A 85 10.37 0.30 -8.42
C SER A 85 11.41 -0.82 -8.39
N ILE A 86 11.73 -1.39 -7.23
CA ILE A 86 12.70 -2.49 -7.11
C ILE A 86 12.16 -3.79 -7.72
N LEU A 87 10.91 -4.14 -7.44
CA LEU A 87 10.30 -5.38 -7.89
C LEU A 87 10.09 -5.40 -9.41
N GLU A 88 9.72 -4.26 -10.00
CA GLU A 88 9.58 -4.12 -11.45
C GLU A 88 10.92 -4.07 -12.19
N SER A 89 11.93 -3.43 -11.57
CA SER A 89 13.31 -3.43 -12.10
C SER A 89 14.03 -4.79 -11.93
N GLY A 90 13.52 -5.63 -11.03
CA GLY A 90 14.14 -6.86 -10.54
C GLY A 90 14.15 -8.03 -11.53
N ASN A 91 13.44 -7.95 -12.66
CA ASN A 91 13.47 -8.96 -13.72
C ASN A 91 14.86 -9.16 -14.35
N ASN A 92 15.85 -8.32 -14.03
CA ASN A 92 17.24 -8.42 -14.50
C ASN A 92 18.28 -8.78 -13.43
N TYR A 93 17.90 -8.99 -12.17
CA TYR A 93 18.88 -9.29 -11.10
C TYR A 93 18.77 -10.74 -10.62
N SER A 94 19.62 -11.59 -11.19
CA SER A 94 19.97 -12.90 -10.62
C SER A 94 20.55 -12.72 -9.21
N ARG A 95 19.70 -12.73 -8.18
CA ARG A 95 20.15 -12.62 -6.78
C ARG A 95 21.00 -13.84 -6.43
N LYS A 96 22.28 -13.61 -6.15
CA LYS A 96 23.11 -14.59 -5.44
C LYS A 96 22.68 -14.56 -3.97
N LEU A 97 21.85 -15.51 -3.57
CA LEU A 97 21.52 -15.69 -2.16
C LEU A 97 22.83 -15.97 -1.40
N LEU A 98 23.09 -15.20 -0.35
CA LEU A 98 24.17 -15.53 0.58
C LEU A 98 23.74 -16.82 1.30
N LYS A 99 24.51 -17.89 1.08
CA LYS A 99 24.38 -19.17 1.79
C LYS A 99 24.98 -19.05 3.17
#